data_AF-A0A9W6P8M0-F1
#
_entry.id   AF-A0A9W6P8M0-F1
#
_cell.length_a   1.000
_cell.length_b   1.000
_cell.length_c   1.000
_cell.angle_alpha   90.00
_cell.angle_beta   90.00
_cell.angle_gamma   90.00
#
_symmetry.space_group_name_H-M   'P 1'
#
loop_
_entity.id
_entity.type
_entity.pdbx_description
1 polymer ?
#
loop_
_entity_poly.entity_id
_entity_poly.type
_entity_poly.pdbx_seq_one_letter_code
_entity_poly.pdbx_strand_id
1 'polypeptide(L)'
;MSNALRHAIGGVAGLVATPLIVAGTGWGSMQLAQVLTRFSLDLAVTLPGLLALATTGLLIGLLAGSRLSPLGSLVPGVVLTVWGVCAFLPMTSMLFLRLLPLEYSYAVIFYPVLGVLLVGASLTPSRWRAVSSAPAPAAPAPRPLDAQPWQSPTPPWQQKQVVEAAQPQDAPVPHLYGTGPIPQIPAEPMHLYGTGPIPRITDEPEPPR
;
A
#
# COMPACT_ATOMS: atom_id res chain seq x y z
N MET A 1 17.61 -10.13 -2.54
CA MET A 1 17.53 -9.49 -1.20
C MET A 1 16.62 -10.32 -0.32
N SER A 2 17.08 -10.71 0.87
CA SER A 2 16.22 -11.39 1.85
C SER A 2 15.04 -10.50 2.25
N ASN A 3 13.91 -11.11 2.60
CA ASN A 3 12.73 -10.36 3.07
C ASN A 3 13.09 -9.51 4.30
N ALA A 4 13.94 -10.03 5.19
CA ALA A 4 14.46 -9.29 6.34
C ALA A 4 15.15 -7.98 5.95
N LEU A 5 15.99 -7.98 4.90
CA LEU A 5 16.68 -6.76 4.45
C LEU A 5 15.70 -5.71 3.91
N ARG A 6 14.64 -6.12 3.19
CA ARG A 6 13.59 -5.19 2.71
C ARG A 6 12.83 -4.53 3.87
N HIS A 7 12.53 -5.30 4.91
CA HIS A 7 11.89 -4.78 6.13
C HIS A 7 12.81 -3.85 6.91
N ALA A 8 14.10 -4.20 7.06
CA ALA A 8 15.07 -3.35 7.72
C ALA A 8 15.22 -1.99 7.00
N ILE A 9 15.33 -2.00 5.67
CA ILE A 9 15.40 -0.77 4.87
C ILE A 9 14.12 0.06 5.03
N GLY A 10 12.95 -0.58 4.99
CA GLY A 10 11.67 0.11 5.22
C GLY A 10 11.59 0.75 6.61
N GLY A 11 12.00 0.03 7.66
CA GLY A 11 12.03 0.54 9.03
C GLY A 11 12.98 1.73 9.19
N VAL A 12 14.20 1.65 8.64
CA VAL A 12 15.16 2.76 8.64
C VAL A 12 14.64 3.96 7.87
N ALA A 13 14.04 3.75 6.70
CA ALA A 13 13.43 4.81 5.91
C ALA A 13 12.30 5.51 6.69
N GLY A 14 11.43 4.74 7.37
CA GLY A 14 10.38 5.30 8.23
C GLY A 14 10.94 6.07 9.43
N LEU A 15 12.02 5.57 10.04
CA LEU A 15 12.70 6.23 11.16
C LEU A 15 13.27 7.60 10.73
N VAL A 16 13.92 7.67 9.57
CA VAL A 16 14.47 8.92 9.01
C VAL A 16 13.36 9.85 8.52
N ALA A 17 12.28 9.31 7.96
CA ALA A 17 11.15 10.11 7.49
C ALA A 17 10.40 10.80 8.64
N THR A 18 10.38 10.20 9.83
CA THR A 18 9.67 10.76 10.99
C THR A 18 10.11 12.19 11.34
N PRO A 19 11.40 12.47 11.64
CA PRO A 19 11.85 13.83 11.93
C PRO A 19 11.72 14.76 10.73
N LEU A 20 11.83 14.26 9.49
CA LEU A 20 11.60 15.08 8.29
C LEU A 20 10.14 15.52 8.18
N ILE A 21 9.18 14.63 8.46
CA ILE A 21 7.76 14.97 8.48
C ILE A 21 7.48 15.99 9.59
N VAL A 22 8.00 15.78 10.80
CA VAL A 22 7.83 16.71 11.93
C VAL A 22 8.40 18.08 11.61
N ALA A 23 9.63 18.15 11.09
CA ALA A 23 10.29 19.41 10.74
C ALA A 23 9.60 20.12 9.58
N GLY A 24 9.25 19.41 8.51
CA GLY A 24 8.64 19.99 7.33
C GLY A 24 7.20 20.48 7.57
N THR A 25 6.39 19.72 8.31
CA THR A 25 5.06 20.19 8.74
C THR A 25 5.14 21.29 9.81
N GLY A 26 6.05 21.16 10.78
CA GLY A 26 6.32 22.15 11.83
C GLY A 26 6.66 23.51 11.24
N TRP A 27 7.79 23.58 10.54
CA TRP A 27 8.27 24.81 9.93
C TRP A 27 7.33 25.33 8.84
N GLY A 28 6.83 24.46 7.96
CA GLY A 28 5.93 24.87 6.88
C GLY A 28 4.61 25.46 7.38
N SER A 29 4.00 24.88 8.41
CA SER A 29 2.77 25.40 9.02
C SER A 29 3.01 26.71 9.77
N MET A 30 4.17 26.87 10.41
CA MET A 30 4.58 28.14 11.03
C MET A 30 4.63 29.27 10.00
N GLN A 31 5.29 29.05 8.85
CA GLN A 31 5.36 30.07 7.79
C GLN A 31 3.98 30.42 7.26
N LEU A 32 3.11 29.41 7.06
CA LEU A 32 1.74 29.63 6.63
C LEU A 32 0.94 30.42 7.68
N ALA A 33 1.08 30.09 8.96
CA ALA A 33 0.44 30.81 10.06
C ALA A 33 0.90 32.27 10.14
N GLN A 34 2.18 32.55 9.89
CA GLN A 34 2.69 33.93 9.83
C GLN A 34 2.02 34.75 8.72
N VAL A 35 1.85 34.17 7.53
CA VAL A 35 1.15 34.84 6.42
C VAL A 35 -0.31 35.11 6.78
N LEU A 36 -1.00 34.13 7.36
CA LEU A 36 -2.41 34.25 7.75
C LEU A 36 -2.65 35.24 8.88
N THR A 37 -1.72 35.36 9.82
CA THR A 37 -1.87 36.25 10.99
C THR A 37 -1.39 37.67 10.70
N ARG A 38 -0.37 37.86 9.87
CA ARG A 38 0.19 39.18 9.55
C ARG A 38 -0.40 39.81 8.28
N PHE A 39 -1.15 39.04 7.49
CA PHE A 39 -1.69 39.47 6.18
C PHE A 39 -0.60 40.04 5.24
N SER A 40 0.64 39.61 5.42
CA SER A 40 1.80 40.04 4.63
C SER A 40 2.35 38.86 3.84
N LEU A 41 2.30 38.95 2.51
CA LEU A 41 2.83 37.93 1.61
C LEU A 41 4.26 38.29 1.22
N ASP A 42 5.21 37.91 2.06
CA ASP A 42 6.63 37.94 1.71
C ASP A 42 6.98 36.62 1.02
N LEU A 43 7.15 36.68 -0.31
CA LEU A 43 7.48 35.51 -1.13
C LEU A 43 8.81 34.86 -0.71
N ALA A 44 9.78 35.63 -0.23
CA ALA A 44 11.09 35.10 0.17
C ALA A 44 10.99 34.16 1.39
N VAL A 45 10.00 34.40 2.26
CA VAL A 45 9.76 33.63 3.48
C VAL A 45 8.67 32.56 3.28
N THR A 46 7.63 32.91 2.52
CA THR A 46 6.45 32.07 2.30
C THR A 46 6.74 30.90 1.36
N LEU A 47 7.46 31.16 0.27
CA LEU A 47 7.69 30.15 -0.77
C LEU A 47 8.50 28.94 -0.24
N PRO A 48 9.57 29.11 0.56
CA PRO A 48 10.25 27.98 1.20
C PRO A 48 9.33 27.18 2.14
N GLY A 49 8.45 27.84 2.89
CA GLY A 49 7.49 27.17 3.78
C GLY A 49 6.48 26.32 3.01
N LEU A 50 5.93 26.85 1.92
CA LEU A 50 5.04 26.09 1.02
C LEU A 50 5.76 24.92 0.37
N LEU A 51 7.01 25.11 -0.06
CA LEU A 51 7.84 24.05 -0.62
C LEU A 51 8.14 22.96 0.41
N ALA A 52 8.38 23.32 1.67
CA ALA A 52 8.54 22.38 2.78
C ALA A 52 7.26 21.55 3.02
N LEU A 53 6.08 22.18 3.00
CA LEU A 53 4.80 21.46 3.11
C LEU A 53 4.57 20.53 1.92
N ALA A 54 4.82 21.02 0.70
CA ALA A 54 4.64 20.23 -0.52
C ALA A 54 5.57 19.01 -0.57
N THR A 55 6.85 19.20 -0.25
CA THR A 55 7.83 18.10 -0.17
C THR A 55 7.48 17.09 0.93
N THR A 56 6.99 17.57 2.07
CA THR A 56 6.51 16.70 3.16
C THR A 56 5.27 15.91 2.76
N GLY A 57 4.31 16.54 2.08
CA GLY A 57 3.13 15.88 1.53
C GLY A 57 3.50 14.80 0.51
N LEU A 58 4.45 15.09 -0.38
CA LEU A 58 5.00 14.13 -1.34
C LEU A 58 5.66 12.94 -0.62
N LEU A 59 6.48 13.21 0.41
CA LEU A 59 7.11 12.17 1.22
C LEU A 59 6.06 11.27 1.89
N ILE A 60 5.02 11.85 2.50
CA ILE A 60 3.92 11.12 3.12
C ILE A 60 3.18 10.26 2.07
N GLY A 61 2.87 10.83 0.91
CA GLY A 61 2.24 10.11 -0.20
C GLY A 61 3.11 8.94 -0.70
N LEU A 62 4.42 9.16 -0.81
CA LEU A 62 5.37 8.12 -1.20
C LEU A 62 5.45 7.02 -0.13
N LEU A 63 5.50 7.35 1.15
CA LEU A 63 5.48 6.36 2.23
C LEU A 63 4.17 5.55 2.23
N ALA A 64 3.03 6.24 2.14
CA ALA A 64 1.71 5.62 2.08
C ALA A 64 1.51 4.76 0.81
N GLY A 65 2.16 5.11 -0.30
CA GLY A 65 2.13 4.40 -1.58
C GLY A 65 3.19 3.31 -1.74
N SER A 66 4.34 3.40 -1.07
CA SER A 66 5.51 2.56 -1.32
C SER A 66 5.26 1.08 -1.01
N ARG A 67 5.44 0.18 -1.99
CA ARG A 67 5.27 -1.27 -1.81
C ARG A 67 6.46 -1.96 -1.11
N LEU A 68 7.47 -1.21 -0.70
CA LEU A 68 8.75 -1.76 -0.24
C LEU A 68 8.64 -2.42 1.13
N SER A 69 7.89 -1.84 2.07
CA SER A 69 7.63 -2.45 3.38
C SER A 69 6.48 -1.75 4.11
N PRO A 70 5.50 -2.48 4.66
CA PRO A 70 4.47 -1.91 5.54
C PRO A 70 5.06 -1.16 6.75
N LEU A 71 6.26 -1.55 7.20
CA LEU A 71 6.97 -0.90 8.32
C LEU A 71 7.34 0.56 8.00
N GLY A 72 7.56 0.89 6.73
CA GLY A 72 7.98 2.23 6.34
C GLY A 72 6.95 3.32 6.64
N SER A 73 5.66 3.00 6.52
CA SER A 73 4.58 3.93 6.92
C SER A 73 4.09 3.68 8.35
N LEU A 74 4.17 2.44 8.86
CA LEU A 74 3.73 2.11 10.20
C LEU A 74 4.56 2.84 11.28
N VAL A 75 5.89 2.83 11.17
CA VAL A 75 6.78 3.46 12.14
C VAL A 75 6.49 4.97 12.29
N PRO A 76 6.54 5.79 11.22
CA PRO A 76 6.20 7.21 11.36
C PRO A 76 4.73 7.39 11.77
N GLY A 77 3.82 6.55 11.30
CA GLY A 77 2.40 6.63 11.66
C GLY A 77 2.15 6.47 13.16
N VAL A 78 2.72 5.42 13.78
CA VAL A 78 2.60 5.17 15.22
C VAL A 78 3.27 6.29 16.01
N VAL A 79 4.49 6.69 15.64
CA VAL A 79 5.21 7.75 16.35
C VAL A 79 4.44 9.06 16.30
N LEU A 80 3.98 9.49 15.13
CA LEU A 80 3.20 10.74 14.99
C LEU A 80 1.86 10.68 15.72
N THR A 81 1.19 9.52 15.74
CA THR A 81 -0.07 9.34 16.49
C THR A 81 0.15 9.49 17.99
N VAL A 82 1.10 8.73 18.55
CA VAL A 82 1.42 8.78 19.98
C VAL A 82 1.89 10.17 20.37
N TRP A 83 2.82 10.74 19.59
CA TRP A 83 3.36 12.08 19.81
C TRP A 83 2.25 13.14 19.79
N GLY A 84 1.39 13.11 18.77
CA GLY A 84 0.22 14.00 18.65
C GLY A 84 -0.74 13.88 19.83
N VAL A 85 -1.14 12.65 20.20
CA VAL A 85 -2.05 12.41 21.33
C VAL A 85 -1.45 12.89 22.65
N CYS A 86 -0.18 12.60 22.90
CA CYS A 86 0.54 13.07 24.10
C CYS A 86 0.58 14.61 24.20
N ALA A 87 0.56 15.33 23.08
CA ALA A 87 0.53 16.78 23.10
C ALA A 87 -0.81 17.36 23.62
N PHE A 88 -1.91 16.62 23.47
CA PHE A 88 -3.25 17.03 23.94
C PHE A 88 -3.56 16.58 25.36
N LEU A 89 -2.81 15.64 25.91
CA LEU A 89 -3.01 15.17 27.28
C LEU A 89 -2.42 16.17 28.28
N PRO A 90 -3.18 16.64 29.30
CA PRO A 90 -2.74 17.67 30.22
C PRO A 90 -1.50 17.25 31.04
N MET A 91 -1.34 15.95 31.30
CA MET A 91 -0.21 15.41 32.04
C MET A 91 1.11 15.48 31.25
N THR A 92 1.06 15.42 29.92
CA THR A 92 2.24 15.33 29.05
C THR A 92 2.47 16.55 28.17
N SER A 93 1.47 17.42 28.02
CA SER A 93 1.53 18.62 27.17
C SER A 93 2.67 19.57 27.57
N MET A 94 2.92 19.75 28.86
CA MET A 94 4.03 20.59 29.35
C MET A 94 5.41 20.05 28.97
N LEU A 95 5.60 18.73 29.03
CA LEU A 95 6.84 18.09 28.60
C LEU A 95 7.01 18.20 27.09
N PHE A 96 5.90 18.08 26.36
CA PHE A 96 5.87 18.19 24.91
C PHE A 96 6.22 19.59 24.41
N LEU A 97 5.64 20.63 25.00
CA LEU A 97 5.93 22.03 24.69
C LEU A 97 7.38 22.44 25.06
N ARG A 98 8.06 21.67 25.93
CA ARG A 98 9.48 21.87 26.23
C ARG A 98 10.40 21.19 25.20
N LEU A 99 9.97 20.08 24.62
CA LEU A 99 10.75 19.32 23.64
C LEU A 99 10.57 19.86 22.22
N LEU A 100 9.39 20.41 21.92
CA LEU A 100 9.06 20.98 20.62
C LEU A 100 9.31 22.49 20.66
N PRO A 101 9.96 23.09 19.65
CA PRO A 101 9.99 24.54 19.50
C PRO A 101 8.56 25.09 19.58
N LEU A 102 8.33 26.13 20.39
CA LEU A 102 6.99 26.72 20.60
C LEU A 102 6.33 27.13 19.27
N GLU A 103 7.17 27.53 18.32
CA GLU A 103 6.83 27.90 16.95
C GLU A 103 6.15 26.77 16.15
N TYR A 104 6.39 25.51 16.51
CA TYR A 104 5.81 24.34 15.85
C TYR A 104 4.47 23.93 16.46
N SER A 105 3.98 24.66 17.47
CA SER A 105 2.70 24.37 18.13
C SER A 105 1.51 24.31 17.16
N TYR A 106 1.54 25.12 16.09
CA TYR A 106 0.52 25.09 15.03
C TYR A 106 0.44 23.75 14.30
N ALA A 107 1.55 23.01 14.19
CA ALA A 107 1.59 21.72 13.50
C ALA A 107 1.02 20.57 14.33
N VAL A 108 0.95 20.73 15.65
CA VAL A 108 0.67 19.66 16.60
C VAL A 108 -0.67 18.98 16.34
N ILE A 109 -1.67 19.76 15.90
CA ILE A 109 -2.99 19.25 15.57
C ILE A 109 -3.00 18.32 14.34
N PHE A 110 -2.01 18.45 13.44
CA PHE A 110 -1.92 17.61 12.25
C PHE A 110 -1.22 16.28 12.53
N TYR A 111 -0.33 16.19 13.52
CA TYR A 111 0.40 14.96 13.84
C TYR A 111 -0.49 13.73 14.09
N PRO A 112 -1.55 13.78 14.92
CA PRO A 112 -2.39 12.61 15.13
C PRO A 112 -3.17 12.22 13.86
N VAL A 113 -3.63 13.20 13.07
CA VAL A 113 -4.33 12.96 11.81
C VAL A 113 -3.42 12.27 10.79
N LEU A 114 -2.23 12.82 10.57
CA LEU A 114 -1.22 12.23 9.67
C LEU A 114 -0.77 10.86 10.16
N GLY A 115 -0.62 10.69 11.48
CA GLY A 115 -0.28 9.43 12.11
C GLY A 115 -1.31 8.34 11.82
N VAL A 116 -2.59 8.63 12.08
CA VAL A 116 -3.71 7.69 11.81
C VAL A 116 -3.80 7.36 10.32
N LEU A 117 -3.64 8.33 9.43
CA LEU A 117 -3.62 8.09 7.98
C LEU A 117 -2.49 7.14 7.55
N LEU A 118 -1.28 7.32 8.09
CA LEU A 118 -0.12 6.46 7.80
C LEU A 118 -0.28 5.05 8.38
N VAL A 119 -0.85 4.93 9.59
CA VAL A 119 -1.22 3.63 10.18
C VAL A 119 -2.28 2.95 9.32
N GLY A 120 -3.35 3.64 8.94
CA GLY A 120 -4.39 3.11 8.06
C GLY A 120 -3.84 2.64 6.72
N ALA A 121 -2.93 3.42 6.10
CA ALA A 121 -2.26 3.04 4.86
C ALA A 121 -1.46 1.73 4.98
N SER A 122 -0.86 1.47 6.16
CA SER A 122 -0.10 0.24 6.42
C SER A 122 -0.96 -1.02 6.54
N LEU A 123 -2.24 -0.86 6.87
CA LEU A 123 -3.19 -1.96 7.08
C LEU A 123 -3.85 -2.45 5.77
N THR A 124 -3.61 -1.80 4.63
CA THR A 124 -4.26 -2.16 3.36
C THR A 124 -3.93 -3.62 2.95
N PRO A 125 -4.91 -4.54 2.90
CA PRO A 125 -4.68 -5.98 2.72
C PRO A 125 -3.97 -6.35 1.41
N SER A 126 -4.11 -5.51 0.38
CA SER A 126 -3.46 -5.68 -0.92
C SER A 126 -1.93 -5.73 -0.82
N ARG A 127 -1.35 -5.11 0.22
CA ARG A 127 0.10 -5.10 0.48
C ARG A 127 0.61 -6.43 1.02
N TRP A 128 -0.24 -7.16 1.72
CA TRP A 128 0.11 -8.43 2.37
C TRP A 128 -0.03 -9.61 1.40
N ARG A 129 -0.87 -9.47 0.37
CA ARG A 129 -1.16 -10.55 -0.59
C ARG A 129 -0.23 -10.60 -1.81
N ALA A 130 0.65 -9.61 -1.99
CA ALA A 130 1.47 -9.51 -3.21
C ALA A 130 2.64 -10.50 -3.31
N VAL A 131 2.91 -11.32 -2.27
CA VAL A 131 4.11 -12.18 -2.22
C VAL A 131 3.81 -13.65 -2.57
N SER A 132 2.56 -14.09 -2.63
CA SER A 132 2.24 -15.52 -2.73
C SER A 132 1.96 -16.06 -4.13
N SER A 133 2.20 -15.29 -5.19
CA SER A 133 2.05 -15.79 -6.56
C SER A 133 3.31 -15.51 -7.36
N ALA A 134 4.38 -16.24 -7.04
CA ALA A 134 5.25 -16.66 -8.12
C ALA A 134 4.33 -17.34 -9.15
N PRO A 135 4.34 -16.92 -10.43
CA PRO A 135 3.61 -17.65 -11.46
C PRO A 135 4.00 -19.11 -11.29
N ALA A 136 3.01 -19.99 -11.05
CA ALA A 136 3.28 -21.41 -11.11
C ALA A 136 4.06 -21.62 -12.42
N PRO A 137 5.25 -22.25 -12.38
CA PRO A 137 6.07 -22.42 -13.57
C PRO A 137 5.13 -22.88 -14.67
N ALA A 138 5.03 -22.07 -15.73
CA ALA A 138 4.06 -22.30 -16.80
C ALA A 138 4.15 -23.79 -17.11
N ALA A 139 3.02 -24.49 -16.98
CA ALA A 139 2.99 -25.92 -17.27
C ALA A 139 3.69 -26.07 -18.62
N PRO A 140 4.72 -26.95 -18.71
CA PRO A 140 5.53 -27.04 -19.91
C PRO A 140 4.57 -27.12 -21.09
N ALA A 141 4.76 -26.22 -22.08
CA ALA A 141 3.90 -26.18 -23.24
C ALA A 141 3.74 -27.62 -23.74
N PRO A 142 2.50 -28.08 -24.00
CA PRO A 142 2.29 -29.44 -24.50
C PRO A 142 3.25 -29.64 -25.67
N ARG A 143 4.19 -30.58 -25.50
CA ARG A 143 5.13 -30.91 -26.56
C ARG A 143 4.29 -31.18 -27.81
N PRO A 144 4.61 -30.59 -28.97
CA PRO A 144 3.97 -30.98 -30.22
C PRO A 144 3.96 -32.50 -30.31
N LEU A 145 2.81 -33.09 -30.61
CA LEU A 145 2.61 -34.54 -30.75
C LEU A 145 3.39 -35.14 -31.95
N ASP A 146 4.22 -34.33 -32.59
CA ASP A 146 4.90 -34.62 -33.82
C ASP A 146 6.21 -35.33 -33.47
N ALA A 147 6.25 -36.62 -33.81
CA ALA A 147 7.31 -37.59 -33.55
C ALA A 147 7.37 -38.16 -32.13
N GLN A 148 6.29 -38.83 -31.70
CA GLN A 148 6.58 -40.13 -31.07
C GLN A 148 7.22 -41.02 -32.14
N PRO A 149 8.51 -41.40 -32.02
CA PRO A 149 9.06 -42.46 -32.87
C PRO A 149 8.16 -43.67 -32.67
N TRP A 150 7.71 -44.26 -33.78
CA TRP A 150 6.89 -45.47 -33.82
C TRP A 150 7.26 -46.41 -32.66
N GLN A 151 6.50 -46.36 -31.57
CA GLN A 151 6.66 -47.33 -30.50
C GLN A 151 6.13 -48.62 -31.07
N SER A 152 7.04 -49.58 -31.25
CA SER A 152 6.69 -50.94 -31.62
C SER A 152 5.62 -51.41 -30.64
N PRO A 153 4.52 -52.03 -31.10
CA PRO A 153 3.46 -52.50 -30.20
C PRO A 153 4.10 -53.39 -29.13
N THR A 154 4.07 -52.93 -27.88
CA THR A 154 4.55 -53.71 -26.74
C THR A 154 3.74 -55.00 -26.65
N PRO A 155 4.40 -56.17 -26.55
CA PRO A 155 3.70 -57.43 -26.36
C PRO A 155 2.80 -57.39 -25.12
N PRO A 156 1.59 -57.99 -25.16
CA PRO A 156 0.57 -57.85 -24.12
C PRO A 156 1.01 -58.36 -22.73
N TRP A 157 2.05 -59.20 -22.67
CA TRP A 157 2.60 -59.73 -21.42
C TRP A 157 3.39 -58.68 -20.60
N GLN A 158 3.85 -57.59 -21.22
CA GLN A 158 4.72 -56.59 -20.57
C GLN A 158 3.94 -55.44 -19.90
N GLN A 159 2.65 -55.29 -20.20
CA GLN A 159 1.81 -54.21 -19.64
C GLN A 159 1.47 -54.39 -18.16
N LYS A 160 1.51 -55.62 -17.62
CA LYS A 160 1.12 -55.87 -16.21
C LYS A 160 2.16 -55.43 -15.18
N GLN A 161 3.42 -55.20 -15.54
CA GLN A 161 4.47 -54.87 -14.56
C GLN A 161 4.69 -53.36 -14.33
N VAL A 162 4.19 -52.49 -15.22
CA VAL A 162 4.47 -51.04 -15.11
C VAL A 162 3.50 -50.33 -14.16
N VAL A 163 2.32 -50.90 -13.90
CA VAL A 163 1.31 -50.27 -13.02
C VAL A 163 1.67 -50.39 -11.53
N GLU A 164 2.47 -51.39 -11.15
CA GLU A 164 2.80 -51.66 -9.73
C GLU A 164 4.02 -50.86 -9.22
N ALA A 165 4.94 -50.44 -10.10
CA ALA A 165 6.23 -49.87 -9.70
C ALA A 165 6.25 -48.33 -9.56
N ALA A 166 5.14 -47.64 -9.82
CA ALA A 166 5.06 -46.18 -9.82
C ALA A 166 4.15 -45.61 -8.72
N GLN A 167 4.05 -46.28 -7.57
CA GLN A 167 3.59 -45.65 -6.33
C GLN A 167 4.81 -45.13 -5.54
N PRO A 168 5.16 -43.83 -5.66
CA PRO A 168 6.06 -43.22 -4.69
C PRO A 168 5.34 -43.19 -3.33
N GLN A 169 5.76 -44.09 -2.45
CA GLN A 169 5.50 -44.00 -1.01
C GLN A 169 6.05 -42.69 -0.46
N ASP A 170 5.18 -41.96 0.24
CA ASP A 170 5.53 -41.06 1.35
C ASP A 170 6.41 -39.83 1.05
N ALA A 171 6.14 -39.12 -0.03
CA ALA A 171 6.45 -37.69 -0.04
C ALA A 171 5.31 -36.95 0.69
N PRO A 172 5.56 -36.25 1.82
CA PRO A 172 4.53 -35.45 2.47
C PRO A 172 4.01 -34.41 1.48
N VAL A 173 2.80 -34.64 0.98
CA VAL A 173 2.09 -33.71 0.12
C VAL A 173 1.95 -32.43 0.95
N PRO A 174 2.53 -31.28 0.54
CA PRO A 174 2.24 -30.05 1.22
C PRO A 174 0.76 -29.79 1.02
N HIS A 175 -0.03 -29.99 2.08
CA HIS A 175 -1.42 -29.60 2.14
C HIS A 175 -1.46 -28.08 1.95
N LEU A 176 -1.63 -27.67 0.71
CA LEU A 176 -2.01 -26.31 0.32
C LEU A 176 -3.37 -26.04 0.95
N TYR A 177 -3.33 -25.54 2.19
CA TYR A 177 -4.44 -24.89 2.84
C TYR A 177 -4.96 -23.79 1.91
N GLY A 178 -6.15 -23.99 1.32
CA GLY A 178 -6.79 -22.97 0.52
C GLY A 178 -7.70 -23.42 -0.62
N THR A 179 -8.25 -24.64 -0.61
CA THR A 179 -9.45 -24.94 -1.41
C THR A 179 -10.68 -24.34 -0.71
N GLY A 180 -10.71 -23.01 -0.61
CA GLY A 180 -12.00 -22.34 -0.54
C GLY A 180 -12.76 -22.66 -1.83
N PRO A 181 -14.10 -22.76 -1.81
CA PRO A 181 -14.87 -22.94 -3.03
C PRO A 181 -14.42 -21.88 -4.02
N ILE A 182 -13.96 -22.32 -5.20
CA ILE A 182 -13.76 -21.45 -6.35
C ILE A 182 -15.09 -20.71 -6.49
N PRO A 183 -15.13 -19.37 -6.40
CA PRO A 183 -16.33 -18.64 -6.76
C PRO A 183 -16.69 -19.10 -8.16
N GLN A 184 -17.76 -19.88 -8.27
CA GLN A 184 -18.35 -20.15 -9.57
C GLN A 184 -18.81 -18.78 -10.04
N ILE A 185 -17.99 -18.14 -10.88
CA ILE A 185 -18.45 -17.03 -11.69
C ILE A 185 -19.59 -17.65 -12.47
N PRO A 186 -20.86 -17.27 -12.20
CA PRO A 186 -21.96 -17.80 -12.97
C PRO A 186 -21.62 -17.52 -14.43
N ALA A 187 -21.65 -18.57 -15.26
CA ALA A 187 -21.65 -18.41 -16.69
C ALA A 187 -23.01 -17.80 -17.09
N GLU A 188 -23.30 -16.60 -16.59
CA GLU A 188 -24.33 -15.78 -17.20
C GLU A 188 -23.78 -15.36 -18.55
N PRO A 189 -24.51 -15.62 -19.65
CA PRO A 189 -24.18 -15.03 -20.92
C PRO A 189 -24.09 -13.51 -20.70
N MET A 190 -22.97 -12.91 -21.11
CA MET A 190 -22.84 -11.46 -21.18
C MET A 190 -24.00 -10.93 -22.02
N HIS A 191 -25.07 -10.52 -21.36
CA HIS A 191 -26.06 -9.65 -21.94
C HIS A 191 -25.30 -8.37 -22.23
N LEU A 192 -24.96 -8.20 -23.51
CA LEU A 192 -24.56 -6.92 -24.08
C LEU A 192 -25.54 -5.88 -23.54
N TYR A 193 -25.09 -5.10 -22.56
CA TYR A 193 -25.88 -3.97 -22.09
C TYR A 193 -26.05 -3.06 -23.28
N GLY A 194 -27.29 -2.97 -23.73
CA GLY A 194 -27.69 -2.17 -24.86
C GLY A 194 -27.21 -0.74 -24.68
N THR A 195 -26.79 -0.17 -25.80
CA THR A 195 -26.65 1.26 -26.03
C THR A 195 -28.02 1.92 -25.86
N GLY A 196 -28.41 2.17 -24.61
CA GLY A 196 -29.56 3.01 -24.30
C GLY A 196 -29.23 4.47 -24.68
N PRO A 197 -30.21 5.24 -25.18
CA PRO A 197 -30.00 6.64 -25.50
C PRO A 197 -29.59 7.42 -24.25
N ILE A 198 -28.55 8.23 -24.40
CA ILE A 198 -28.06 9.14 -23.36
C ILE A 198 -29.19 10.11 -22.99
N PRO A 199 -29.62 10.19 -21.72
CA PRO A 199 -30.58 11.18 -21.30
C PRO A 199 -30.01 12.59 -21.51
N ARG A 200 -30.72 13.38 -22.31
CA ARG A 200 -30.39 14.79 -22.58
C ARG A 200 -30.71 15.59 -21.33
N ILE A 201 -29.69 16.08 -20.63
CA ILE A 201 -29.85 17.03 -19.53
C ILE A 201 -30.11 18.40 -20.18
N THR A 202 -31.37 18.84 -20.14
CA THR A 202 -31.78 20.22 -20.45
C THR A 202 -32.50 20.77 -19.23
N ASP A 203 -31.73 21.26 -18.27
CA ASP A 203 -32.22 22.15 -17.22
C ASP A 203 -31.28 23.36 -17.20
N GLU A 204 -31.64 24.37 -18.00
CA GLU A 204 -31.02 25.68 -17.97
C GLU A 204 -31.77 26.51 -16.91
N PRO A 205 -31.10 27.02 -15.85
CA PRO A 205 -31.78 27.81 -14.83
C PRO A 205 -32.14 29.19 -15.38
N GLU A 206 -33.44 29.52 -15.28
CA GLU A 206 -34.01 30.81 -15.63
C GLU A 206 -33.38 31.95 -14.80
N PRO A 207 -32.97 33.08 -15.40
CA PRO A 207 -32.36 34.18 -14.66
C PRO A 207 -33.42 34.95 -13.84
N PRO A 208 -33.07 35.40 -12.61
CA PRO A 208 -33.97 36.19 -11.79
C PRO A 208 -34.20 37.59 -12.40
N ARG A 209 -35.45 38.04 -12.38
CA ARG A 209 -35.88 39.40 -12.75
C ARG A 209 -35.68 40.39 -11.62
#